data_AF-A0A3B5M8Q1-F1
#
_entry.id   AF-A0A3B5M8Q1-F1
#
_cell.length_a   1.000
_cell.length_b   1.000
_cell.length_c   1.000
_cell.angle_alpha   90.00
_cell.angle_beta   90.00
_cell.angle_gamma   90.00
#
_symmetry.space_group_name_H-M   'P 1'
#
loop_
_entity.id
_entity.type
_entity.pdbx_description
1 polymer ?
#
loop_
_entity_poly.entity_id
_entity_poly.type
_entity_poly.pdbx_seq_one_letter_code
_entity_poly.pdbx_strand_id
1 'polypeptide(L)' 'MSCVHYKFSSKLDYNTVTFDGLHITLSELKKQIMARERLKATDCDLQITNAQTREGILFADTLHNN' A
#
# COMPACT_ATOMS: atom_id res chain seq x y z
N MET A 1 -9.54 -14.67 6.49
CA MET A 1 -9.60 -13.29 5.98
C MET A 1 -8.34 -12.58 6.42
N SER A 2 -7.61 -12.00 5.48
CA SER A 2 -6.37 -11.28 5.76
C SER A 2 -6.66 -9.78 5.80
N CYS A 3 -5.90 -9.02 6.60
CA CYS A 3 -6.12 -7.58 6.73
C CYS A 3 -4.80 -6.80 6.73
N VAL A 4 -4.79 -5.66 6.03
CA VAL A 4 -3.66 -4.73 5.99
C VAL A 4 -4.03 -3.47 6.76
N HIS A 5 -3.29 -3.19 7.83
CA HIS A 5 -3.39 -1.95 8.57
C HIS A 5 -2.51 -0.88 7.90
N TYR A 6 -3.10 0.26 7.57
CA TYR A 6 -2.42 1.38 6.93
C TYR A 6 -2.80 2.69 7.63
N LYS A 7 -1.96 3.71 7.48
CA LYS A 7 -2.19 5.05 7.99
C LYS A 7 -1.57 6.07 7.05
N PHE A 8 -2.33 7.12 6.75
CA PHE A 8 -1.80 8.26 6.02
C PHE A 8 -0.92 9.10 6.94
N SER A 9 0.19 9.63 6.40
CA SER A 9 1.04 10.59 7.13
C SER A 9 0.25 11.83 7.58
N SER A 10 -0.74 12.24 6.79
CA SER A 10 -1.60 13.39 7.08
C SER A 10 -2.76 13.09 8.06
N LYS A 11 -3.00 11.83 8.41
CA LYS A 11 -4.09 11.43 9.33
C LYS A 11 -3.51 10.87 10.62
N LEU A 12 -4.22 11.03 11.73
CA LEU A 12 -3.84 10.41 13.00
C LEU A 12 -4.36 8.96 13.09
N ASP A 13 -5.50 8.70 12.46
CA ASP A 13 -6.23 7.43 12.49
C ASP A 13 -5.61 6.35 11.60
N TYR A 14 -5.72 5.10 12.05
CA TYR A 14 -5.36 3.91 11.28
C TYR A 14 -6.60 3.33 10.61
N ASN A 15 -6.45 2.97 9.35
CA ASN A 15 -7.49 2.28 8.59
C ASN A 15 -7.02 0.86 8.24
N THR A 16 -7.97 -0.01 7.93
CA THR A 16 -7.67 -1.41 7.63
C THR A 16 -8.37 -1.85 6.37
N VAL A 17 -7.64 -2.39 5.41
CA VAL A 17 -8.21 -3.05 4.23
C VAL A 17 -8.28 -4.54 4.49
N THR A 18 -9.46 -5.14 4.30
CA THR A 18 -9.66 -6.59 4.33
C THR A 18 -9.61 -7.15 2.92
N PHE A 19 -8.91 -8.26 2.73
CA PHE A 19 -8.83 -8.94 1.44
C PHE A 19 -8.91 -10.45 1.63
N ASP A 20 -9.39 -11.11 0.58
CA ASP A 20 -9.44 -12.56 0.52
C ASP A 20 -8.19 -13.08 -0.22
N GLY A 21 -7.51 -14.06 0.37
CA GLY A 21 -6.25 -14.60 -0.15
C GLY A 21 -5.06 -14.49 0.81
N LEU A 22 -3.94 -15.10 0.39
CA LEU A 22 -2.70 -15.15 1.17
C LEU A 22 -1.89 -13.85 1.06
N HIS A 23 -1.94 -13.20 -0.11
CA HIS A 23 -1.22 -11.96 -0.40
C HIS A 23 -2.08 -11.02 -1.26
N ILE A 24 -1.89 -9.71 -1.09
CA ILE A 24 -2.50 -8.67 -1.90
C ILE A 24 -1.40 -7.93 -2.67
N THR A 25 -1.66 -7.62 -3.94
CA THR A 25 -0.73 -6.82 -4.74
C THR A 25 -0.82 -5.35 -4.35
N LEU A 26 0.29 -4.61 -4.48
CA LEU A 26 0.30 -3.17 -4.19
C LEU A 26 -0.71 -2.40 -5.04
N SER A 27 -0.88 -2.76 -6.32
CA SER A 27 -1.86 -2.14 -7.20
C SER A 27 -3.29 -2.31 -6.68
N GLU A 28 -3.64 -3.50 -6.19
CA GLU A 28 -4.97 -3.75 -5.64
C GLU A 28 -5.15 -3.04 -4.29
N LEU A 29 -4.14 -3.10 -3.42
CA LEU A 29 -4.16 -2.37 -2.15
C LEU A 29 -4.34 -0.86 -2.37
N LYS A 30 -3.62 -0.28 -3.33
CA LYS A 30 -3.78 1.13 -3.72
C LYS A 30 -5.20 1.41 -4.20
N LYS A 31 -5.75 0.59 -5.10
CA LYS A 31 -7.12 0.76 -5.58
C LYS A 31 -8.14 0.73 -4.45
N GLN A 32 -8.02 -0.22 -3.53
CA GLN A 32 -8.92 -0.32 -2.38
C GLN A 32 -8.82 0.91 -1.47
N ILE A 33 -7.62 1.38 -1.17
CA ILE A 33 -7.41 2.60 -0.37
C ILE A 33 -7.98 3.83 -1.11
N MET A 34 -7.68 4.00 -2.40
CA MET A 34 -8.19 5.12 -3.20
C MET A 34 -9.72 5.13 -3.26
N ALA A 35 -10.35 3.97 -3.47
CA ALA A 35 -11.80 3.84 -3.48
C ALA A 35 -12.41 4.18 -2.12
N ARG A 36 -11.80 3.71 -1.03
CA ARG A 36 -12.28 3.94 0.34
C ARG A 36 -12.16 5.41 0.77
N GLU A 37 -11.06 6.05 0.40
CA GLU A 37 -10.78 7.45 0.73
C GLU A 37 -11.34 8.42 -0.32
N ARG A 38 -11.97 7.90 -1.38
CA ARG A 38 -12.53 8.67 -2.51
C ARG A 38 -11.49 9.58 -3.18
N LEU A 39 -10.23 9.12 -3.22
CA LEU A 39 -9.14 9.81 -3.88
C LEU A 39 -9.31 9.68 -5.40
N LYS A 40 -9.21 10.81 -6.11
CA LYS A 40 -9.27 10.81 -7.58
C LYS A 40 -7.93 10.31 -8.11
N ALA A 41 -7.95 9.18 -8.83
CA ALA A 41 -6.76 8.56 -9.41
C ALA A 41 -6.00 9.47 -10.41
N THR A 42 -6.67 10.50 -10.95
CA THR A 42 -6.10 11.41 -11.94
C THR A 42 -5.08 12.41 -11.37
N ASP A 43 -5.14 12.71 -10.07
CA ASP A 43 -4.32 13.77 -9.44
C ASP A 43 -3.51 13.28 -8.23
N CYS A 44 -3.61 12.00 -7.88
CA CYS A 44 -3.03 11.48 -6.64
C CYS A 44 -2.17 10.24 -6.89
N ASP A 45 -0.86 10.42 -6.90
CA ASP A 45 0.10 9.32 -6.82
C ASP A 45 0.18 8.80 -5.38
N LEU A 46 -0.59 7.75 -5.09
CA LEU A 46 -0.55 7.10 -3.77
C LEU A 46 0.74 6.28 -3.65
N GLN A 47 1.70 6.77 -2.87
CA GLN A 47 2.89 6.01 -2.51
C GLN A 47 2.62 5.17 -1.25
N ILE A 48 2.96 3.89 -1.30
CA ILE A 48 2.84 2.96 -0.18
C ILE A 48 4.24 2.55 0.27
N THR A 49 4.49 2.69 1.57
CA THR A 49 5.74 2.29 2.23
C THR A 49 5.40 1.30 3.34
N ASN A 50 6.11 0.16 3.41
CA ASN A 50 5.90 -0.79 4.49
C ASN A 50 6.41 -0.20 5.82
N ALA A 51 5.55 -0.11 6.82
CA ALA A 51 5.90 0.46 8.12
C ALA A 51 6.82 -0.45 8.96
N GLN A 52 6.77 -1.77 8.76
CA GLN A 52 7.50 -2.75 9.58
C GLN A 52 8.95 -2.90 9.13
N THR A 53 9.19 -3.06 7.84
CA THR A 53 10.53 -3.24 7.28
C THR A 53 11.13 -1.95 6.73
N ARG A 54 10.34 -0.85 6.70
CA ARG A 54 10.65 0.39 5.95
C ARG A 54 10.89 0.17 4.46
N GLU A 55 10.56 -1.02 3.94
CA GLU A 55 10.62 -1.29 2.52
C GLU A 55 9.40 -0.67 1.83
N GLY A 56 9.55 0.56 1.35
CA GLY A 56 8.67 1.13 0.34
C GLY A 56 9.35 0.98 -0.99
N ILE A 57 8.67 0.34 -1.96
CA ILE A 57 9.08 0.08 -3.35
C ILE A 57 10.52 0.55 -3.58
N LEU A 58 11.48 -0.20 -3.02
CA LEU A 58 12.82 -0.17 -3.55
C LEU A 58 12.60 -0.78 -4.92
N PHE A 59 12.60 0.06 -5.95
CA PHE A 59 12.86 -0.40 -7.29
C PHE A 59 13.96 -1.43 -7.14
N ALA A 60 13.67 -2.67 -7.50
CA ALA A 60 14.63 -3.75 -7.49
C ALA A 60 15.64 -3.49 -8.62
N ASP A 61 16.41 -2.43 -8.47
CA ASP A 61 17.63 -2.16 -9.20
C ASP A 61 18.78 -2.40 -8.22
N THR A 62 18.95 -3.64 -7.78
CA THR A 62 20.23 -4.13 -7.25
C THR A 62 20.37 -5.62 -7.50
N LEU A 63 20.93 -5.92 -8.69
CA LEU A 63 21.90 -6.97 -9.00
C LEU A 63 21.61 -8.40 -8.52
N HIS A 64 21.12 -9.21 -9.46
CA HIS A 64 21.51 -10.61 -9.54
C HIS A 64 23.04 -10.69 -9.67
N ASN A 65 23.71 -11.04 -8.57
CA ASN A 65 25.09 -11.52 -8.61
C ASN A 65 25.11 -12.90 -7.94
N ASN A 66 25.03 -13.95 -8.77
CA ASN A 66 25.90 -15.12 -8.70
C ASN A 66 25.71 -16.00 -9.94
#